data_AF-A0A0E0MTJ8-F1
#
_entry.id   AF-A0A0E0MTJ8-F1
#
_cell.length_a   1.000
_cell.length_b   1.000
_cell.length_c   1.000
_cell.angle_alpha   90.00
_cell.angle_beta   90.00
_cell.angle_gamma   90.00
#
_symmetry.space_group_name_H-M   'P 1'
#
loop_
_entity.id
_entity.type
_entity.pdbx_description
1 polymer ?
#
loop_
_entity_poly.entity_id
_entity_poly.type
_entity_poly.pdbx_seq_one_letter_code
_entity_poly.pdbx_strand_id
1 'polypeptide(L)'
;MAGYRGGGSASGAGGGGGGGASSASAFATRVLLLLTLLPMALAAFAFALQWRGGMRDPAGAAWPAETQRFPGMENSPLGSSSSSSGGGGGGGSYFAVTSSQSSSAAADCAEILGRSAASSSHGGISLYRGWGFDSDAGLTPKICITGSTSAGLHQILPWLYYHKVIGVSHFFLFVEGEAAKPAVTSVLESIRGVKIIYRTKELKEKQDRSRIWNETWLAGFFYKPCNYELFVKQSLNMEMAIIMARDAGMDWIIHLDTDELIHPAGAREYSLRRLLLDVPDNVDMVIFPNYESSIERDDIKDPFTEVSMFKKNYDHLPKDTYFGLYKEATRGNPNYFLTYGNGKSAARVQEHLRPNGAHRWHNYMKTPNEIKLEEAAILHYTYTKFSDLTSRRDRCGCKPTKEDVKRCFILEFDRLAFIIASTATEEEMRNWFREHVLWNDKDTNLKLLRKGAIIRGLKESGVFTTAVTSAKAHAKFKSSNTDLKNKESIHPNITQGDHLQATVRKILEMVDAQEEAMPPMSPPGFLHQTVETALS
;
A
#
# COMPACT_ATOMS: atom_id res chain seq x y z
N MET A 1 81.36 -37.35 -46.26
CA MET A 1 81.67 -35.97 -45.86
C MET A 1 82.32 -35.26 -47.04
N ALA A 2 81.90 -34.09 -47.47
CA ALA A 2 80.83 -33.19 -47.02
C ALA A 2 80.66 -32.13 -48.14
N GLY A 3 79.49 -31.64 -48.59
CA GLY A 3 78.08 -31.70 -48.19
C GLY A 3 77.48 -30.32 -48.57
N TYR A 4 76.95 -30.12 -49.79
CA TYR A 4 75.53 -30.22 -50.23
C TYR A 4 74.62 -29.11 -49.65
N ARG A 5 73.74 -28.36 -50.36
CA ARG A 5 73.20 -28.25 -51.75
C ARG A 5 72.47 -26.87 -51.77
N GLY A 6 72.53 -25.98 -52.77
CA GLY A 6 71.99 -26.07 -54.14
C GLY A 6 70.45 -25.84 -54.14
N GLY A 7 69.81 -24.93 -54.87
CA GLY A 7 70.16 -24.02 -55.98
C GLY A 7 68.88 -23.26 -56.38
N GLY A 8 69.02 -22.16 -57.13
CA GLY A 8 67.90 -21.28 -57.50
C GLY A 8 67.13 -21.64 -58.77
N SER A 9 66.47 -20.59 -59.30
CA SER A 9 66.02 -20.37 -60.70
C SER A 9 64.55 -20.67 -61.06
N ALA A 10 63.84 -19.57 -61.30
CA ALA A 10 62.94 -19.20 -62.41
C ALA A 10 62.13 -20.23 -63.22
N SER A 11 60.90 -19.78 -63.53
CA SER A 11 60.12 -19.87 -64.79
C SER A 11 59.03 -20.96 -64.96
N GLY A 12 57.86 -20.51 -65.47
CA GLY A 12 56.70 -21.30 -65.93
C GLY A 12 55.37 -20.91 -65.22
N ALA A 13 54.58 -19.92 -65.67
CA ALA A 13 53.70 -19.84 -66.85
C ALA A 13 52.24 -20.34 -66.63
N GLY A 14 51.27 -19.47 -66.95
CA GLY A 14 49.84 -19.77 -67.18
C GLY A 14 48.91 -19.43 -66.01
N GLY A 15 47.82 -18.67 -66.11
CA GLY A 15 47.15 -18.00 -67.22
C GLY A 15 45.77 -17.51 -66.76
N GLY A 16 45.35 -16.34 -67.24
CA GLY A 16 43.94 -15.94 -67.48
C GLY A 16 42.98 -15.75 -66.29
N GLY A 17 42.39 -14.55 -66.18
CA GLY A 17 41.08 -14.38 -65.53
C GLY A 17 40.82 -13.02 -64.87
N GLY A 18 40.79 -11.92 -65.63
CA GLY A 18 40.19 -10.67 -65.15
C GLY A 18 38.66 -10.80 -65.07
N GLY A 19 38.06 -10.44 -63.93
CA GLY A 19 36.58 -10.44 -63.80
C GLY A 19 35.96 -10.23 -62.41
N GLY A 20 36.70 -9.91 -61.35
CA GLY A 20 36.15 -9.89 -59.97
C GLY A 20 35.92 -8.52 -59.33
N ALA A 21 36.46 -7.42 -59.86
CA ALA A 21 36.52 -6.15 -59.13
C ALA A 21 35.24 -5.29 -59.22
N SER A 22 34.38 -5.51 -60.20
CA SER A 22 33.22 -4.64 -60.47
C SER A 22 31.98 -4.95 -59.64
N SER A 23 31.76 -6.20 -59.24
CA SER A 23 30.55 -6.61 -58.49
C SER A 23 30.61 -6.25 -57.00
N ALA A 24 31.78 -6.38 -56.37
CA ALA A 24 31.99 -6.01 -54.97
C ALA A 24 31.88 -4.49 -54.75
N SER A 25 32.40 -3.69 -55.70
CA SER A 25 32.25 -2.24 -55.70
C SER A 25 30.77 -1.83 -55.80
N ALA A 26 30.01 -2.44 -56.72
CA ALA A 26 28.59 -2.13 -56.88
C ALA A 26 27.74 -2.48 -55.63
N PHE A 27 28.07 -3.57 -54.92
CA PHE A 27 27.41 -3.93 -53.67
C PHE A 27 27.73 -2.94 -52.54
N ALA A 28 29.01 -2.59 -52.37
CA ALA A 28 29.43 -1.61 -51.37
C ALA A 28 28.80 -0.23 -51.62
N THR A 29 28.72 0.21 -52.88
CA THR A 29 28.05 1.47 -53.25
C THR A 29 26.55 1.43 -52.94
N ARG A 30 25.86 0.30 -53.17
CA ARG A 30 24.43 0.14 -52.83
C ARG A 30 24.18 0.16 -51.32
N VAL A 31 25.06 -0.47 -50.53
CA VAL A 31 24.96 -0.45 -49.07
C VAL A 31 25.22 0.96 -48.52
N LEU A 32 26.22 1.67 -49.05
CA LEU A 32 26.48 3.06 -48.69
C LEU A 32 25.32 4.00 -49.09
N LEU A 33 24.70 3.78 -50.24
CA LEU A 33 23.49 4.49 -50.66
C LEU A 33 22.32 4.21 -49.71
N LEU A 34 22.13 2.97 -49.28
CA LEU A 34 21.08 2.62 -48.32
C LEU A 34 21.32 3.26 -46.95
N LEU A 35 22.57 3.21 -46.46
CA LEU A 35 22.99 3.79 -45.19
C LEU A 35 22.94 5.32 -45.17
N THR A 36 22.88 5.98 -46.34
CA THR A 36 22.76 7.45 -46.44
C THR A 36 21.34 7.90 -46.72
N LEU A 37 20.62 7.22 -47.62
CA LEU A 37 19.25 7.59 -47.96
C LEU A 37 18.24 7.23 -46.87
N LEU A 38 18.43 6.11 -46.16
CA LEU A 38 17.49 5.68 -45.13
C LEU A 38 17.45 6.65 -43.93
N PRO A 39 18.57 7.08 -43.34
CA PRO A 39 18.54 8.09 -42.27
C PRO A 39 18.01 9.44 -42.75
N MET A 40 18.32 9.83 -44.00
CA MET A 40 17.86 11.09 -44.57
C MET A 40 16.35 11.10 -44.80
N ALA A 41 15.78 9.99 -45.27
CA ALA A 41 14.33 9.81 -45.42
C ALA A 41 13.62 9.79 -44.06
N LEU A 42 14.19 9.11 -43.05
CA LEU A 42 13.66 9.10 -41.69
C LEU A 42 13.72 10.48 -41.03
N ALA A 43 14.79 11.24 -41.26
CA ALA A 43 14.92 12.62 -40.79
C ALA A 43 13.92 13.57 -41.47
N ALA A 44 13.73 13.44 -42.80
CA ALA A 44 12.72 14.21 -43.52
C ALA A 44 11.28 13.86 -43.07
N PHE A 45 11.02 12.59 -42.78
CA PHE A 45 9.75 12.14 -42.23
C PHE A 45 9.51 12.68 -40.82
N ALA A 46 10.52 12.64 -39.94
CA ALA A 46 10.46 13.24 -38.61
C ALA A 46 10.27 14.76 -38.67
N PHE A 47 10.95 15.45 -39.60
CA PHE A 47 10.77 16.88 -39.85
C PHE A 47 9.35 17.20 -40.32
N ALA A 48 8.76 16.39 -41.22
CA ALA A 48 7.39 16.58 -41.67
C ALA A 48 6.36 16.35 -40.54
N LEU A 49 6.63 15.40 -39.64
CA LEU A 49 5.83 15.17 -38.43
C LEU A 49 5.95 16.33 -37.44
N GLN A 50 7.15 16.89 -37.26
CA GLN A 50 7.38 18.09 -36.46
C GLN A 50 6.78 19.35 -37.10
N TRP A 51 6.73 19.42 -38.43
CA TRP A 51 6.15 20.55 -39.19
C TRP A 51 4.62 20.55 -39.16
N ARG A 52 3.99 19.37 -39.09
CA ARG A 52 2.52 19.24 -38.93
C ARG A 52 2.06 19.27 -37.47
N GLY A 53 2.97 19.09 -36.51
CA GLY A 53 2.71 19.27 -35.08
C GLY A 53 3.48 20.46 -34.55
N GLY A 54 2.94 21.67 -34.75
CA GLY A 54 3.59 22.93 -34.37
C GLY A 54 3.98 22.96 -32.89
N MET A 55 5.25 22.73 -32.59
CA MET A 55 5.90 23.12 -31.34
C MET A 55 7.01 24.12 -31.64
N ARG A 56 6.89 25.27 -30.99
CA ARG A 56 7.89 26.33 -30.90
C ARG A 56 8.76 26.02 -29.68
N ASP A 57 10.08 25.95 -29.89
CA ASP A 57 11.07 25.68 -28.84
C ASP A 57 11.16 26.84 -27.80
N PRO A 58 11.62 26.57 -26.56
CA PRO A 58 11.55 27.49 -25.43
C PRO A 58 12.89 28.22 -25.18
N ALA A 59 12.94 29.52 -25.43
CA ALA A 59 13.90 30.42 -24.78
C ALA A 59 13.44 31.88 -24.90
N GLY A 60 13.01 32.45 -23.77
CA GLY A 60 12.92 33.90 -23.57
C GLY A 60 11.61 34.58 -24.01
N ALA A 61 10.63 34.65 -23.11
CA ALA A 61 9.73 35.81 -22.98
C ALA A 61 8.93 35.71 -21.67
N ALA A 62 8.74 36.87 -21.04
CA ALA A 62 8.13 37.08 -19.74
C ALA A 62 6.70 36.51 -19.61
N TRP A 63 6.37 36.06 -18.39
CA TRP A 63 5.00 35.76 -17.98
C TRP A 63 4.21 37.06 -17.75
N PRO A 64 2.97 37.14 -18.23
CA PRO A 64 1.89 37.62 -17.38
C PRO A 64 0.78 36.57 -17.24
N ALA A 65 -0.05 36.83 -16.23
CA ALA A 65 -0.96 35.92 -15.56
C ALA A 65 -2.16 35.41 -16.40
N GLU A 66 -2.77 34.36 -15.83
CA GLU A 66 -4.17 33.97 -15.93
C GLU A 66 -4.70 33.17 -17.14
N THR A 67 -5.50 32.16 -16.78
CA THR A 67 -6.45 31.36 -17.57
C THR A 67 -5.93 30.29 -18.53
N GLN A 68 -6.01 29.02 -18.11
CA GLN A 68 -6.08 27.87 -19.04
C GLN A 68 -7.30 27.01 -18.72
N ARG A 69 -8.35 27.24 -19.51
CA ARG A 69 -9.35 26.24 -19.90
C ARG A 69 -8.66 25.27 -20.87
N PHE A 70 -8.98 23.98 -20.78
CA PHE A 70 -8.40 22.93 -21.62
C PHE A 70 -9.00 22.88 -23.05
N PRO A 71 -8.23 22.47 -24.08
CA PRO A 71 -8.69 22.32 -25.47
C PRO A 71 -9.44 20.99 -25.68
N GLY A 72 -10.56 21.02 -26.39
CA GLY A 72 -11.38 19.82 -26.67
C GLY A 72 -12.90 20.05 -26.84
N MET A 73 -13.36 21.29 -26.94
CA MET A 73 -14.77 21.62 -27.18
C MET A 73 -14.92 22.42 -28.47
N GLU A 74 -15.10 21.72 -29.58
CA GLU A 74 -15.61 22.30 -30.81
C GLU A 74 -16.51 21.26 -31.48
N ASN A 75 -17.82 21.47 -31.33
CA ASN A 75 -18.89 21.19 -32.30
C ASN A 75 -20.29 21.35 -31.64
N SER A 76 -20.82 22.58 -31.74
CA SER A 76 -22.24 22.97 -31.97
C SER A 76 -23.35 22.71 -30.93
N PRO A 77 -24.49 23.45 -30.97
CA PRO A 77 -24.74 24.81 -31.47
C PRO A 77 -25.44 25.76 -30.45
N LEU A 78 -25.44 27.04 -30.81
CA LEU A 78 -26.19 28.14 -30.21
C LEU A 78 -27.70 27.87 -30.10
N GLY A 79 -28.31 28.36 -29.01
CA GLY A 79 -29.75 28.55 -28.85
C GLY A 79 -30.03 29.79 -28.00
N SER A 80 -30.27 30.91 -28.68
CA SER A 80 -30.72 32.20 -28.14
C SER A 80 -32.19 32.17 -27.74
N SER A 81 -32.57 32.85 -26.65
CA SER A 81 -33.86 33.56 -26.40
C SER A 81 -34.05 33.71 -24.89
N SER A 82 -33.92 34.89 -24.26
CA SER A 82 -34.71 36.13 -24.32
C SER A 82 -35.67 36.28 -23.12
N SER A 83 -35.41 37.36 -22.36
CA SER A 83 -36.35 38.39 -21.89
C SER A 83 -37.30 38.19 -20.70
N SER A 84 -37.45 39.33 -20.00
CA SER A 84 -38.44 39.76 -19.00
C SER A 84 -38.19 39.29 -17.56
N SER A 85 -38.17 40.14 -16.53
CA SER A 85 -38.81 41.44 -16.24
C SER A 85 -37.95 42.21 -15.22
N GLY A 86 -37.66 43.52 -15.37
CA GLY A 86 -38.41 44.64 -14.76
C GLY A 86 -38.28 44.68 -13.23
N GLY A 87 -37.83 45.72 -12.52
CA GLY A 87 -37.50 47.11 -12.79
C GLY A 87 -37.44 47.86 -11.44
N GLY A 88 -36.67 48.96 -11.36
CA GLY A 88 -36.66 49.98 -10.28
C GLY A 88 -35.89 49.61 -9.00
N GLY A 89 -35.11 50.48 -8.34
CA GLY A 89 -34.83 51.91 -8.48
C GLY A 89 -34.37 52.47 -7.11
N GLY A 90 -33.31 53.31 -7.10
CA GLY A 90 -32.86 54.17 -5.98
C GLY A 90 -32.05 53.48 -4.87
N GLY A 91 -31.01 54.04 -4.26
CA GLY A 91 -30.38 55.36 -4.29
C GLY A 91 -29.66 55.61 -2.94
N GLY A 92 -28.38 56.05 -2.95
CA GLY A 92 -27.62 56.60 -1.80
C GLY A 92 -27.35 55.61 -0.63
N SER A 93 -26.38 55.76 0.29
CA SER A 93 -25.37 56.77 0.55
C SER A 93 -24.38 56.22 1.61
N TYR A 94 -23.13 56.70 1.59
CA TYR A 94 -22.06 56.70 2.61
C TYR A 94 -22.35 56.25 4.07
N PHE A 95 -21.44 55.47 4.67
CA PHE A 95 -20.77 55.74 5.97
C PHE A 95 -19.69 54.69 6.25
N ALA A 96 -18.65 55.12 6.95
CA ALA A 96 -17.44 54.35 7.27
C ALA A 96 -17.26 54.19 8.79
N VAL A 97 -16.35 53.27 9.16
CA VAL A 97 -15.43 53.26 10.33
C VAL A 97 -15.73 52.31 11.52
N THR A 98 -14.71 51.46 11.79
CA THR A 98 -14.18 50.87 13.06
C THR A 98 -14.79 49.65 13.78
N SER A 99 -14.00 48.56 13.73
CA SER A 99 -13.43 47.72 14.82
C SER A 99 -14.25 47.35 16.07
N SER A 100 -14.43 46.05 16.32
CA SER A 100 -13.66 45.23 17.30
C SER A 100 -14.45 44.02 17.83
N GLN A 101 -13.75 42.87 17.88
CA GLN A 101 -13.87 41.72 18.79
C GLN A 101 -15.20 40.94 18.97
N SER A 102 -15.06 39.63 18.71
CA SER A 102 -15.61 38.47 19.43
C SER A 102 -17.14 38.27 19.54
N SER A 103 -17.66 37.30 18.77
CA SER A 103 -18.41 36.14 19.30
C SER A 103 -18.89 35.19 18.17
N SER A 104 -18.77 33.88 18.44
CA SER A 104 -19.61 32.75 17.97
C SER A 104 -20.04 32.63 16.51
N ALA A 105 -19.57 31.57 15.83
CA ALA A 105 -20.35 30.87 14.80
C ALA A 105 -19.93 29.39 14.71
N ALA A 106 -20.22 28.65 15.78
CA ALA A 106 -20.33 27.19 15.72
C ALA A 106 -21.72 26.83 15.18
N ALA A 107 -21.94 27.04 13.87
CA ALA A 107 -23.03 26.50 13.06
C ALA A 107 -22.97 27.15 11.68
N ASP A 108 -22.19 26.60 10.73
CA ASP A 108 -22.55 26.68 9.29
C ASP A 108 -21.73 25.83 8.31
N CYS A 109 -21.23 24.66 8.73
CA CYS A 109 -20.56 23.74 7.79
C CYS A 109 -21.49 22.66 7.20
N ALA A 110 -22.81 22.80 7.34
CA ALA A 110 -23.79 21.83 6.82
C ALA A 110 -24.48 22.27 5.52
N GLU A 111 -24.47 23.56 5.15
CA GLU A 111 -25.27 24.04 4.00
C GLU A 111 -24.52 24.07 2.65
N ILE A 112 -23.21 23.82 2.61
CA ILE A 112 -22.43 23.86 1.35
C ILE A 112 -22.34 22.48 0.65
N LEU A 113 -22.75 21.40 1.32
CA LEU A 113 -22.77 20.04 0.72
C LEU A 113 -24.13 19.63 0.12
N GLY A 114 -25.17 20.47 0.26
CA GLY A 114 -26.55 20.12 -0.09
C GLY A 114 -27.06 20.61 -1.45
N ARG A 115 -26.36 21.51 -2.15
CA ARG A 115 -26.93 22.20 -3.34
C ARG A 115 -26.48 21.72 -4.72
N SER A 116 -25.59 20.73 -4.81
CA SER A 116 -25.19 20.16 -6.13
C SER A 116 -25.98 18.92 -6.55
N ALA A 117 -27.02 18.52 -5.80
CA ALA A 117 -27.76 17.27 -6.05
C ALA A 117 -29.10 17.43 -6.79
N ALA A 118 -29.47 18.62 -7.25
CA ALA A 118 -30.77 18.81 -7.91
C ALA A 118 -30.72 19.86 -9.02
N SER A 119 -30.16 19.51 -10.19
CA SER A 119 -30.62 19.96 -11.51
C SER A 119 -29.64 19.53 -12.61
N SER A 120 -29.84 18.34 -13.17
CA SER A 120 -29.54 18.04 -14.57
C SER A 120 -30.18 16.70 -14.94
N SER A 121 -31.41 16.76 -15.44
CA SER A 121 -32.00 15.69 -16.22
C SER A 121 -31.28 15.62 -17.57
N HIS A 122 -30.95 14.41 -18.01
CA HIS A 122 -30.19 14.00 -19.21
C HIS A 122 -28.69 13.73 -18.99
N GLY A 123 -28.36 12.43 -18.80
CA GLY A 123 -27.08 11.87 -19.24
C GLY A 123 -26.01 11.53 -18.19
N GLY A 124 -26.25 11.70 -16.88
CA GLY A 124 -25.26 11.37 -15.84
C GLY A 124 -25.44 9.97 -15.25
N ILE A 125 -24.44 9.10 -15.42
CA ILE A 125 -24.33 7.83 -14.69
C ILE A 125 -24.31 8.14 -13.18
N SER A 126 -25.38 7.75 -12.50
CA SER A 126 -25.55 7.88 -11.06
C SER A 126 -24.56 6.97 -10.31
N LEU A 127 -23.39 7.52 -9.95
CA LEU A 127 -22.36 6.88 -9.11
C LEU A 127 -22.78 6.63 -7.65
N TYR A 128 -24.02 6.97 -7.26
CA TYR A 128 -24.52 6.85 -5.89
C TYR A 128 -25.60 5.78 -5.68
N ARG A 129 -25.78 4.83 -6.62
CA ARG A 129 -26.76 3.75 -6.48
C ARG A 129 -26.13 2.38 -6.79
N GLY A 130 -25.83 1.61 -5.76
CA GLY A 130 -25.80 0.15 -5.85
C GLY A 130 -24.49 -0.52 -6.26
N TRP A 131 -23.36 -0.21 -5.62
CA TRP A 131 -22.32 -1.24 -5.47
C TRP A 131 -22.80 -2.22 -4.39
N GLY A 132 -23.69 -3.12 -4.77
CA GLY A 132 -23.94 -4.31 -3.97
C GLY A 132 -22.66 -5.13 -3.97
N PHE A 133 -22.00 -5.29 -2.83
CA PHE A 133 -20.93 -6.27 -2.63
C PHE A 133 -21.42 -7.74 -2.76
N ASP A 134 -22.61 -7.93 -3.35
CA ASP A 134 -23.40 -9.16 -3.39
C ASP A 134 -23.21 -9.97 -4.69
N SER A 135 -22.52 -9.44 -5.72
CA SER A 135 -22.33 -10.14 -7.01
C SER A 135 -20.98 -10.86 -7.17
N ASP A 136 -20.31 -11.23 -6.07
CA ASP A 136 -18.89 -11.64 -6.07
C ASP A 136 -18.62 -13.12 -6.43
N ALA A 137 -19.65 -13.94 -6.66
CA ALA A 137 -19.46 -15.40 -6.80
C ALA A 137 -18.77 -15.83 -8.12
N GLY A 138 -18.85 -15.02 -9.18
CA GLY A 138 -18.34 -15.36 -10.52
C GLY A 138 -17.15 -14.52 -11.00
N LEU A 139 -16.65 -13.58 -10.18
CA LEU A 139 -15.61 -12.65 -10.62
C LEU A 139 -14.21 -13.20 -10.30
N THR A 140 -13.37 -13.27 -11.33
CA THR A 140 -11.97 -13.70 -11.22
C THR A 140 -11.01 -12.53 -11.53
N PRO A 141 -9.78 -12.55 -10.99
CA PRO A 141 -9.34 -13.46 -9.93
C PRO A 141 -9.98 -13.13 -8.57
N LYS A 142 -10.22 -14.15 -7.76
CA LYS A 142 -10.56 -14.04 -6.35
C LYS A 142 -9.30 -13.73 -5.56
N ILE A 143 -9.30 -12.59 -4.86
CA ILE A 143 -8.16 -12.10 -4.09
C ILE A 143 -8.51 -12.12 -2.61
N CYS A 144 -7.56 -12.59 -1.78
CA CYS A 144 -7.64 -12.51 -0.33
C CYS A 144 -6.46 -11.75 0.27
N ILE A 145 -6.72 -11.07 1.38
CA ILE A 145 -5.69 -10.47 2.24
C ILE A 145 -5.62 -11.27 3.55
N THR A 146 -4.40 -11.56 4.00
CA THR A 146 -4.12 -11.96 5.38
C THR A 146 -3.46 -10.81 6.12
N GLY A 147 -3.85 -10.59 7.37
CA GLY A 147 -3.29 -9.51 8.20
C GLY A 147 -3.32 -9.87 9.67
N SER A 148 -2.33 -9.38 10.41
CA SER A 148 -2.27 -9.51 11.88
C SER A 148 -2.45 -8.13 12.50
N THR A 149 -3.45 -7.96 13.37
CA THR A 149 -3.75 -6.62 13.91
C THR A 149 -4.22 -6.64 15.34
N SER A 150 -3.82 -5.60 16.08
CA SER A 150 -4.35 -5.27 17.39
C SER A 150 -5.10 -3.93 17.43
N ALA A 151 -5.42 -3.37 16.25
CA ALA A 151 -6.03 -2.06 16.10
C ALA A 151 -7.56 -2.07 16.37
N GLY A 152 -8.12 -0.89 16.62
CA GLY A 152 -9.57 -0.72 16.74
C GLY A 152 -10.29 -0.58 15.39
N LEU A 153 -11.62 -0.60 15.41
CA LEU A 153 -12.47 -0.46 14.22
C LEU A 153 -12.18 0.80 13.40
N HIS A 154 -11.80 1.89 14.06
CA HIS A 154 -11.52 3.17 13.39
C HIS A 154 -10.37 3.07 12.37
N GLN A 155 -9.42 2.15 12.58
CA GLN A 155 -8.33 1.88 11.65
C GLN A 155 -8.67 0.73 10.70
N ILE A 156 -9.28 -0.35 11.21
CA ILE A 156 -9.54 -1.56 10.40
C ILE A 156 -10.59 -1.30 9.32
N LEU A 157 -11.68 -0.58 9.61
CA LEU A 157 -12.79 -0.43 8.66
C LEU A 157 -12.41 0.35 7.40
N PRO A 158 -11.76 1.53 7.45
CA PRO A 158 -11.34 2.23 6.25
C PRO A 158 -10.38 1.40 5.39
N TRP A 159 -9.41 0.74 6.03
CA TRP A 159 -8.47 -0.17 5.37
C TRP A 159 -9.20 -1.32 4.67
N LEU A 160 -10.14 -1.97 5.34
CA LEU A 160 -10.89 -3.10 4.82
C LEU A 160 -11.77 -2.70 3.63
N TYR A 161 -12.55 -1.64 3.78
CA TYR A 161 -13.45 -1.17 2.72
C TYR A 161 -12.69 -0.64 1.50
N TYR A 162 -11.55 0.02 1.70
CA TYR A 162 -10.68 0.42 0.60
C TYR A 162 -10.28 -0.81 -0.24
N HIS A 163 -9.81 -1.86 0.42
CA HIS A 163 -9.39 -3.08 -0.27
C HIS A 163 -10.55 -3.82 -0.93
N LYS A 164 -11.76 -3.82 -0.33
CA LYS A 164 -12.96 -4.36 -0.99
C LYS A 164 -13.30 -3.60 -2.28
N VAL A 165 -13.25 -2.27 -2.26
CA VAL A 165 -13.57 -1.44 -3.44
C VAL A 165 -12.61 -1.72 -4.60
N ILE A 166 -11.32 -1.93 -4.35
CA ILE A 166 -10.35 -2.23 -5.42
C ILE A 166 -10.35 -3.71 -5.86
N GLY A 167 -11.22 -4.55 -5.26
CA GLY A 167 -11.49 -5.91 -5.76
C GLY A 167 -11.10 -7.07 -4.83
N VAL A 168 -10.71 -6.83 -3.58
CA VAL A 168 -10.43 -7.89 -2.60
C VAL A 168 -11.73 -8.48 -2.06
N SER A 169 -11.86 -9.80 -2.19
CA SER A 169 -13.09 -10.52 -1.82
C SER A 169 -13.05 -11.04 -0.37
N HIS A 170 -11.91 -11.55 0.08
CA HIS A 170 -11.76 -12.23 1.36
C HIS A 170 -10.66 -11.64 2.25
N PHE A 171 -10.88 -11.70 3.57
CA PHE A 171 -9.93 -11.24 4.58
C PHE A 171 -9.77 -12.30 5.66
N PHE A 172 -8.54 -12.73 5.90
CA PHE A 172 -8.17 -13.58 7.04
C PHE A 172 -7.45 -12.71 8.07
N LEU A 173 -8.19 -12.27 9.09
CA LEU A 173 -7.69 -11.32 10.08
C LEU A 173 -7.36 -12.03 11.39
N PHE A 174 -6.07 -12.08 11.71
CA PHE A 174 -5.56 -12.57 12.98
C PHE A 174 -5.62 -11.42 13.99
N VAL A 175 -6.45 -11.58 15.02
CA VAL A 175 -6.79 -10.48 15.93
C VAL A 175 -6.22 -10.70 17.34
N GLU A 176 -5.67 -9.63 17.90
CA GLU A 176 -5.20 -9.52 19.29
C GLU A 176 -5.63 -8.15 19.87
N GLY A 177 -5.44 -7.92 21.18
CA GLY A 177 -5.69 -6.60 21.78
C GLY A 177 -7.09 -6.03 21.51
N GLU A 178 -7.16 -4.77 21.05
CA GLU A 178 -8.45 -4.11 20.73
C GLU A 178 -9.21 -4.84 19.61
N ALA A 179 -8.50 -5.38 18.62
CA ALA A 179 -9.11 -6.07 17.49
C ALA A 179 -9.84 -7.35 17.91
N ALA A 180 -9.42 -7.98 19.02
CA ALA A 180 -10.01 -9.21 19.54
C ALA A 180 -11.21 -8.97 20.47
N LYS A 181 -11.56 -7.71 20.79
CA LYS A 181 -12.71 -7.42 21.65
C LYS A 181 -14.02 -7.84 20.97
N PRO A 182 -14.99 -8.44 21.70
CA PRO A 182 -16.25 -8.90 21.12
C PRO A 182 -17.03 -7.83 20.34
N ALA A 183 -17.01 -6.58 20.81
CA ALA A 183 -17.66 -5.46 20.13
C ALA A 183 -17.02 -5.15 18.75
N VAL A 184 -15.71 -5.37 18.63
CA VAL A 184 -14.96 -5.15 17.39
C VAL A 184 -15.18 -6.34 16.45
N THR A 185 -14.97 -7.57 16.93
CA THR A 185 -15.07 -8.77 16.10
C THR A 185 -16.49 -8.99 15.59
N SER A 186 -17.54 -8.72 16.39
CA SER A 186 -18.93 -8.79 15.94
C SER A 186 -19.22 -7.86 14.75
N VAL A 187 -18.58 -6.69 14.68
CA VAL A 187 -18.69 -5.79 13.53
C VAL A 187 -17.95 -6.36 12.34
N LEU A 188 -16.72 -6.83 12.52
CA LEU A 188 -15.90 -7.36 11.42
C LEU A 188 -16.50 -8.64 10.82
N GLU A 189 -16.98 -9.57 11.64
CA GLU A 189 -17.62 -10.84 11.21
C GLU A 189 -18.92 -10.61 10.45
N SER A 190 -19.62 -9.49 10.70
CA SER A 190 -20.82 -9.14 9.93
C SER A 190 -20.52 -8.69 8.49
N ILE A 191 -19.25 -8.43 8.17
CA ILE A 191 -18.83 -8.02 6.82
C ILE A 191 -18.54 -9.29 6.01
N ARG A 192 -19.25 -9.46 4.89
CA ARG A 192 -19.08 -10.62 3.99
C ARG A 192 -17.62 -10.78 3.55
N GLY A 193 -17.14 -12.02 3.59
CA GLY A 193 -15.78 -12.40 3.20
C GLY A 193 -14.73 -12.14 4.28
N VAL A 194 -15.10 -11.65 5.46
CA VAL A 194 -14.17 -11.47 6.59
C VAL A 194 -14.24 -12.70 7.50
N LYS A 195 -13.08 -13.30 7.75
CA LYS A 195 -12.89 -14.37 8.71
C LYS A 195 -11.94 -13.89 9.79
N ILE A 196 -12.41 -13.92 11.04
CA ILE A 196 -11.63 -13.56 12.21
C ILE A 196 -10.96 -14.81 12.78
N ILE A 197 -9.69 -14.68 13.15
CA ILE A 197 -8.89 -15.74 13.76
C ILE A 197 -8.31 -15.20 15.07
N TYR A 198 -8.76 -15.76 16.18
CA TYR A 198 -8.28 -15.40 17.51
C TYR A 198 -6.96 -16.10 17.83
N ARG A 199 -6.10 -15.43 18.60
CA ARG A 199 -4.90 -16.05 19.18
C ARG A 199 -5.27 -17.01 20.32
N THR A 200 -5.74 -18.20 19.98
CA THR A 200 -6.08 -19.24 20.96
C THR A 200 -4.92 -20.22 21.19
N LYS A 201 -5.04 -21.03 22.24
CA LYS A 201 -4.08 -22.11 22.52
C LYS A 201 -4.04 -23.12 21.37
N GLU A 202 -5.19 -23.47 20.82
CA GLU A 202 -5.32 -24.41 19.70
C GLU A 202 -4.67 -23.87 18.43
N LEU A 203 -4.80 -22.57 18.16
CA LEU A 203 -4.09 -21.95 17.03
C LEU A 203 -2.58 -22.07 17.23
N LYS A 204 -2.09 -21.75 18.43
CA LYS A 204 -0.67 -21.84 18.75
C LYS A 204 -0.15 -23.27 18.58
N GLU A 205 -0.84 -24.27 19.09
CA GLU A 205 -0.48 -25.68 18.90
C GLU A 205 -0.50 -26.13 17.42
N LYS A 206 -1.36 -25.54 16.59
CA LYS A 206 -1.33 -25.77 15.14
C LYS A 206 -0.12 -25.12 14.49
N GLN A 207 0.23 -23.91 14.90
CA GLN A 207 1.41 -23.18 14.42
C GLN A 207 2.71 -23.89 14.83
N ASP A 208 2.79 -24.38 16.06
CA ASP A 208 3.97 -25.11 16.58
C ASP A 208 4.22 -26.44 15.83
N ARG A 209 3.17 -27.01 15.22
CA ARG A 209 3.25 -28.23 14.39
C ARG A 209 3.30 -27.95 12.89
N SER A 210 3.28 -26.68 12.48
CA SER A 210 3.26 -26.29 11.07
C SER A 210 4.62 -26.49 10.42
N ARG A 211 4.66 -26.63 9.09
CA ARG A 211 5.90 -26.86 8.34
C ARG A 211 6.91 -25.74 8.55
N ILE A 212 6.41 -24.48 8.54
CA ILE A 212 7.25 -23.29 8.65
C ILE A 212 7.99 -23.21 10.01
N TRP A 213 7.50 -23.89 11.05
CA TRP A 213 8.12 -23.89 12.39
C TRP A 213 9.57 -24.37 12.36
N ASN A 214 9.86 -25.36 11.51
CA ASN A 214 11.19 -26.00 11.42
C ASN A 214 12.11 -25.35 10.38
N GLU A 215 11.74 -24.20 9.83
CA GLU A 215 12.54 -23.52 8.81
C GLU A 215 13.78 -22.84 9.40
N THR A 216 14.95 -23.14 8.83
CA THR A 216 16.24 -22.57 9.29
C THR A 216 16.30 -21.05 9.16
N TRP A 217 15.65 -20.47 8.14
CA TRP A 217 15.61 -19.02 7.95
C TRP A 217 14.78 -18.31 9.02
N LEU A 218 13.82 -18.99 9.67
CA LEU A 218 13.00 -18.43 10.75
C LEU A 218 13.63 -18.67 12.12
N ALA A 219 14.45 -19.72 12.26
CA ALA A 219 15.13 -20.14 13.50
C ALA A 219 15.78 -18.97 14.27
N GLY A 220 16.50 -18.09 13.55
CA GLY A 220 17.21 -16.95 14.14
C GLY A 220 16.32 -15.83 14.70
N PHE A 221 15.01 -15.88 14.47
CA PHE A 221 14.04 -14.88 14.92
C PHE A 221 13.23 -15.37 16.13
N PHE A 222 13.19 -16.69 16.38
CA PHE A 222 12.49 -17.24 17.53
C PHE A 222 13.08 -16.74 18.85
N TYR A 223 12.20 -16.62 19.86
CA TYR A 223 12.52 -16.22 21.23
C TYR A 223 13.16 -14.83 21.40
N LYS A 224 13.20 -14.02 20.32
CA LYS A 224 13.56 -12.61 20.38
C LYS A 224 12.29 -11.76 20.55
N PRO A 225 12.31 -10.73 21.41
CA PRO A 225 11.10 -9.98 21.75
C PRO A 225 10.69 -8.98 20.66
N CYS A 226 9.52 -8.39 20.85
CA CYS A 226 9.05 -7.21 20.13
C CYS A 226 8.93 -7.43 18.61
N ASN A 227 9.78 -6.78 17.82
CA ASN A 227 9.67 -6.76 16.37
C ASN A 227 10.01 -8.14 15.76
N TYR A 228 10.93 -8.88 16.39
CA TYR A 228 11.23 -10.26 16.02
C TYR A 228 10.06 -11.20 16.33
N GLU A 229 9.45 -11.07 17.50
CA GLU A 229 8.27 -11.85 17.87
C GLU A 229 7.11 -11.58 16.91
N LEU A 230 6.87 -10.32 16.55
CA LEU A 230 5.86 -9.96 15.56
C LEU A 230 6.15 -10.60 14.19
N PHE A 231 7.40 -10.55 13.73
CA PHE A 231 7.82 -11.17 12.47
C PHE A 231 7.55 -12.68 12.44
N VAL A 232 7.87 -13.40 13.52
CA VAL A 232 7.56 -14.84 13.66
C VAL A 232 6.06 -15.07 13.67
N LYS A 233 5.30 -14.31 14.47
CA LYS A 233 3.83 -14.42 14.54
C LYS A 233 3.17 -14.21 13.19
N GLN A 234 3.56 -13.16 12.46
CA GLN A 234 3.03 -12.88 11.12
C GLN A 234 3.35 -14.01 10.15
N SER A 235 4.57 -14.55 10.19
CA SER A 235 4.96 -15.69 9.35
C SER A 235 4.12 -16.94 9.63
N LEU A 236 3.88 -17.27 10.91
CA LEU A 236 3.02 -18.40 11.30
C LEU A 236 1.55 -18.18 10.92
N ASN A 237 1.05 -16.94 11.06
CA ASN A 237 -0.29 -16.57 10.64
C ASN A 237 -0.46 -16.70 9.11
N MET A 238 0.55 -16.30 8.34
CA MET A 238 0.55 -16.48 6.88
C MET A 238 0.50 -17.96 6.49
N GLU A 239 1.23 -18.87 7.17
CA GLU A 239 1.16 -20.32 6.91
C GLU A 239 -0.28 -20.85 7.11
N MET A 240 -0.95 -20.43 8.19
CA MET A 240 -2.35 -20.78 8.42
C MET A 240 -3.28 -20.17 7.37
N ALA A 241 -3.00 -18.94 6.93
CA ALA A 241 -3.78 -18.25 5.91
C ALA A 241 -3.68 -18.89 4.52
N ILE A 242 -2.55 -19.50 4.16
CA ILE A 242 -2.41 -20.26 2.92
C ILE A 242 -3.40 -21.43 2.88
N ILE A 243 -3.53 -22.15 4.00
CA ILE A 243 -4.48 -23.27 4.12
C ILE A 243 -5.91 -22.74 3.91
N MET A 244 -6.28 -21.69 4.63
CA MET A 244 -7.62 -21.08 4.51
C MET A 244 -7.90 -20.51 3.12
N ALA A 245 -6.89 -19.96 2.44
CA ALA A 245 -7.01 -19.44 1.09
C ALA A 245 -7.23 -20.57 0.08
N ARG A 246 -6.53 -21.71 0.23
CA ARG A 246 -6.77 -22.92 -0.58
C ARG A 246 -8.19 -23.45 -0.38
N ASP A 247 -8.62 -23.60 0.87
CA ASP A 247 -9.95 -24.11 1.21
C ASP A 247 -11.07 -23.21 0.65
N ALA A 248 -10.86 -21.90 0.62
CA ALA A 248 -11.80 -20.93 0.07
C ALA A 248 -11.72 -20.78 -1.47
N GLY A 249 -10.84 -21.54 -2.14
CA GLY A 249 -10.66 -21.47 -3.59
C GLY A 249 -10.21 -20.09 -4.07
N MET A 250 -9.28 -19.48 -3.34
CA MET A 250 -8.71 -18.18 -3.68
C MET A 250 -7.65 -18.31 -4.78
N ASP A 251 -7.54 -17.31 -5.66
CA ASP A 251 -6.51 -17.29 -6.72
C ASP A 251 -5.23 -16.60 -6.25
N TRP A 252 -5.37 -15.51 -5.48
CA TRP A 252 -4.25 -14.70 -4.98
C TRP A 252 -4.35 -14.44 -3.48
N ILE A 253 -3.20 -14.47 -2.80
CA ILE A 253 -3.04 -14.11 -1.38
C ILE A 253 -2.00 -13.00 -1.22
N ILE A 254 -2.29 -12.03 -0.35
CA ILE A 254 -1.41 -10.90 -0.01
C ILE A 254 -1.36 -10.74 1.51
N HIS A 255 -0.18 -10.54 2.09
CA HIS A 255 -0.06 -10.11 3.48
C HIS A 255 0.02 -8.58 3.53
N LEU A 256 -0.86 -7.94 4.31
CA LEU A 256 -0.87 -6.49 4.51
C LEU A 256 -1.09 -6.12 5.97
N ASP A 257 -0.35 -5.12 6.42
CA ASP A 257 -0.55 -4.48 7.72
C ASP A 257 -1.68 -3.44 7.65
N THR A 258 -2.32 -3.12 8.78
CA THR A 258 -3.49 -2.22 8.81
C THR A 258 -3.15 -0.74 8.61
N ASP A 259 -1.89 -0.42 8.33
CA ASP A 259 -1.35 0.87 7.90
C ASP A 259 -0.83 0.83 6.44
N GLU A 260 -1.12 -0.24 5.70
CA GLU A 260 -0.68 -0.41 4.31
C GLU A 260 -1.87 -0.46 3.35
N LEU A 261 -1.82 0.33 2.28
CA LEU A 261 -2.82 0.32 1.22
C LEU A 261 -2.19 -0.04 -0.12
N ILE A 262 -2.84 -0.93 -0.88
CA ILE A 262 -2.43 -1.18 -2.27
C ILE A 262 -2.82 0.02 -3.15
N HIS A 263 -1.87 0.57 -3.89
CA HIS A 263 -2.07 1.58 -4.93
C HIS A 263 -1.96 0.90 -6.30
N PRO A 264 -3.07 0.46 -6.92
CA PRO A 264 -3.06 -0.21 -8.23
C PRO A 264 -2.89 0.80 -9.38
N ALA A 265 -1.94 1.72 -9.26
CA ALA A 265 -1.61 2.66 -10.34
C ALA A 265 -1.22 1.90 -11.61
N GLY A 266 -1.57 2.49 -12.77
CA GLY A 266 -1.42 1.86 -14.08
C GLY A 266 -2.52 0.83 -14.40
N ALA A 267 -3.29 0.37 -13.43
CA ALA A 267 -4.42 -0.53 -13.68
C ALA A 267 -5.65 0.23 -14.20
N ARG A 268 -6.36 -0.36 -15.17
CA ARG A 268 -7.67 0.15 -15.60
C ARG A 268 -8.64 0.17 -14.42
N GLU A 269 -9.43 1.24 -14.34
CA GLU A 269 -10.48 1.42 -13.32
C GLU A 269 -9.93 1.43 -11.87
N TYR A 270 -8.61 1.64 -11.70
CA TYR A 270 -7.96 1.60 -10.38
C TYR A 270 -8.27 0.28 -9.63
N SER A 271 -8.28 -0.84 -10.37
CA SER A 271 -8.72 -2.14 -9.88
C SER A 271 -7.54 -3.10 -9.69
N LEU A 272 -7.34 -3.56 -8.45
CA LEU A 272 -6.39 -4.63 -8.14
C LEU A 272 -6.79 -5.94 -8.82
N ARG A 273 -8.10 -6.19 -8.93
CA ARG A 273 -8.61 -7.37 -9.64
C ARG A 273 -8.20 -7.35 -11.10
N ARG A 274 -8.35 -6.20 -11.78
CA ARG A 274 -7.90 -6.07 -13.17
C ARG A 274 -6.39 -6.19 -13.31
N LEU A 275 -5.65 -5.56 -12.41
CA LEU A 275 -4.19 -5.65 -12.37
C LEU A 275 -3.69 -7.09 -12.29
N LEU A 276 -4.26 -7.89 -11.38
CA LEU A 276 -3.87 -9.30 -11.20
C LEU A 276 -4.45 -10.25 -12.25
N LEU A 277 -5.52 -9.85 -12.94
CA LEU A 277 -6.06 -10.58 -14.09
C LEU A 277 -5.11 -10.51 -15.30
N ASP A 278 -4.45 -9.37 -15.49
CA ASP A 278 -3.52 -9.14 -16.60
C ASP A 278 -2.14 -9.79 -16.37
N VAL A 279 -1.91 -10.42 -15.20
CA VAL A 279 -0.66 -11.12 -14.87
C VAL A 279 -0.61 -12.48 -15.58
N PRO A 280 0.45 -12.78 -16.36
CA PRO A 280 0.59 -14.06 -17.05
C PRO A 280 0.51 -15.29 -16.14
N ASP A 281 -0.01 -16.40 -16.65
CA ASP A 281 -0.22 -17.63 -15.87
C ASP A 281 1.08 -18.26 -15.36
N ASN A 282 2.20 -18.06 -16.05
CA ASN A 282 3.50 -18.57 -15.64
C ASN A 282 4.15 -17.76 -14.50
N VAL A 283 3.57 -16.63 -14.09
CA VAL A 283 4.06 -15.79 -12.99
C VAL A 283 3.43 -16.27 -11.68
N ASP A 284 4.28 -16.64 -10.72
CA ASP A 284 3.85 -17.14 -9.42
C ASP A 284 3.59 -16.01 -8.42
N MET A 285 4.36 -14.92 -8.50
CA MET A 285 4.31 -13.82 -7.55
C MET A 285 4.52 -12.47 -8.20
N VAL A 286 3.86 -11.46 -7.63
CA VAL A 286 3.90 -10.07 -8.10
C VAL A 286 4.34 -9.19 -6.95
N ILE A 287 5.44 -8.45 -7.14
CA ILE A 287 6.01 -7.54 -6.16
C ILE A 287 5.45 -6.13 -6.39
N PHE A 288 4.95 -5.54 -5.31
CA PHE A 288 4.52 -4.15 -5.20
C PHE A 288 5.59 -3.38 -4.41
N PRO A 289 6.43 -2.56 -5.06
CA PRO A 289 7.35 -1.67 -4.36
C PRO A 289 6.58 -0.72 -3.43
N ASN A 290 7.16 -0.37 -2.28
CA ASN A 290 6.47 0.46 -1.30
C ASN A 290 6.86 1.94 -1.39
N TYR A 291 5.88 2.80 -1.20
CA TYR A 291 6.02 4.23 -1.03
C TYR A 291 5.75 4.60 0.43
N GLU A 292 6.61 5.38 1.04
CA GLU A 292 6.55 5.72 2.46
C GLU A 292 5.90 7.09 2.67
N SER A 293 4.96 7.18 3.60
CA SER A 293 4.30 8.44 3.94
C SER A 293 5.31 9.51 4.34
N SER A 294 5.12 10.71 3.78
CA SER A 294 5.93 11.89 4.05
C SER A 294 5.01 12.95 4.66
N ILE A 295 4.84 12.94 5.98
CA ILE A 295 3.86 13.81 6.65
C ILE A 295 4.35 15.25 6.75
N GLU A 296 3.47 16.21 6.50
CA GLU A 296 3.81 17.65 6.50
C GLU A 296 3.47 18.34 7.84
N ARG A 297 2.77 17.65 8.74
CA ARG A 297 2.26 18.15 10.03
C ARG A 297 2.17 17.04 11.08
N ASP A 298 2.18 17.40 12.36
CA ASP A 298 2.20 16.47 13.52
C ASP A 298 0.82 16.26 14.18
N ASP A 299 -0.23 16.93 13.71
CA ASP A 299 -1.58 16.93 14.30
C ASP A 299 -2.58 15.97 13.61
N ILE A 300 -2.07 15.06 12.75
CA ILE A 300 -2.87 14.11 11.95
C ILE A 300 -3.77 13.22 12.82
N LYS A 301 -5.04 13.09 12.44
CA LYS A 301 -6.03 12.24 13.13
C LYS A 301 -6.40 11.00 12.34
N ASP A 302 -6.59 11.14 11.03
CA ASP A 302 -6.94 10.08 10.10
C ASP A 302 -5.90 10.01 8.96
N PRO A 303 -4.91 9.12 9.08
CA PRO A 303 -3.80 9.04 8.12
C PRO A 303 -4.27 8.83 6.69
N PHE A 304 -5.26 7.97 6.46
CA PHE A 304 -5.71 7.61 5.11
C PHE A 304 -6.39 8.75 4.36
N THR A 305 -6.96 9.73 5.06
CA THR A 305 -7.62 10.89 4.43
C THR A 305 -6.78 12.16 4.45
N GLU A 306 -5.88 12.28 5.43
CA GLU A 306 -5.07 13.48 5.64
C GLU A 306 -3.67 13.40 5.00
N VAL A 307 -3.05 12.21 4.97
CA VAL A 307 -1.72 12.03 4.37
C VAL A 307 -1.86 11.82 2.88
N SER A 308 -1.24 12.71 2.10
CA SER A 308 -1.30 12.67 0.63
C SER A 308 0.05 12.57 -0.04
N MET A 309 1.14 12.81 0.69
CA MET A 309 2.50 12.87 0.16
C MET A 309 3.27 11.60 0.50
N PHE A 310 3.90 10.98 -0.51
CA PHE A 310 4.63 9.73 -0.37
C PHE A 310 5.96 9.78 -1.10
N LYS A 311 7.03 9.35 -0.42
CA LYS A 311 8.35 9.14 -1.02
C LYS A 311 8.33 7.81 -1.78
N LYS A 312 8.66 7.85 -3.07
CA LYS A 312 8.62 6.68 -3.95
C LYS A 312 9.73 5.68 -3.64
N ASN A 313 9.48 4.42 -3.94
CA ASN A 313 10.52 3.40 -3.93
C ASN A 313 11.59 3.73 -4.97
N TYR A 314 12.84 3.44 -4.67
CA TYR A 314 13.95 3.59 -5.61
C TYR A 314 13.78 2.74 -6.88
N ASP A 315 13.04 1.64 -6.81
CA ASP A 315 12.68 0.83 -7.97
C ASP A 315 11.84 1.59 -9.00
N HIS A 316 11.05 2.59 -8.58
CA HIS A 316 10.19 3.40 -9.46
C HIS A 316 10.84 4.76 -9.78
N LEU A 317 12.15 4.89 -9.59
CA LEU A 317 12.92 6.10 -9.87
C LEU A 317 14.01 5.82 -10.90
N PRO A 318 14.24 6.74 -11.87
CA PRO A 318 15.44 6.69 -12.67
C PRO A 318 16.68 6.71 -11.78
N LYS A 319 17.72 5.94 -12.14
CA LYS A 319 18.95 5.82 -11.32
C LYS A 319 19.56 7.18 -11.01
N ASP A 320 19.65 8.08 -11.99
CA ASP A 320 20.22 9.41 -11.81
C ASP A 320 19.39 10.27 -10.85
N THR A 321 18.06 10.14 -10.89
CA THR A 321 17.15 10.80 -9.94
C THR A 321 17.35 10.26 -8.53
N TYR A 322 17.45 8.94 -8.38
CA TYR A 322 17.66 8.30 -7.08
C TYR A 322 19.00 8.73 -6.45
N PHE A 323 20.11 8.56 -7.16
CA PHE A 323 21.43 8.92 -6.63
C PHE A 323 21.60 10.43 -6.44
N GLY A 324 21.09 11.24 -7.38
CA GLY A 324 21.19 12.69 -7.33
C GLY A 324 20.35 13.36 -6.24
N LEU A 325 19.37 12.65 -5.67
CA LEU A 325 18.49 13.15 -4.60
C LEU A 325 18.61 12.34 -3.30
N TYR A 326 19.50 11.35 -3.25
CA TYR A 326 19.57 10.41 -2.12
C TYR A 326 19.73 11.13 -0.79
N LYS A 327 20.66 12.09 -0.73
CA LYS A 327 20.96 12.85 0.50
C LYS A 327 19.74 13.64 1.00
N GLU A 328 19.03 14.32 0.10
CA GLU A 328 17.82 15.08 0.43
C GLU A 328 16.64 14.16 0.78
N ALA A 329 16.52 13.01 0.12
CA ALA A 329 15.43 12.08 0.35
C ALA A 329 15.59 11.26 1.64
N THR A 330 16.82 10.99 2.07
CA THR A 330 17.09 10.26 3.34
C THR A 330 17.07 11.17 4.55
N ARG A 331 17.40 12.47 4.40
CA ARG A 331 17.42 13.45 5.50
C ARG A 331 18.27 12.98 6.69
N GLY A 332 19.39 12.32 6.40
CA GLY A 332 20.29 11.78 7.42
C GLY A 332 19.87 10.42 8.00
N ASN A 333 18.74 9.86 7.58
CA ASN A 333 18.37 8.49 7.95
C ASN A 333 19.37 7.50 7.31
N PRO A 334 19.84 6.47 8.05
CA PRO A 334 20.82 5.51 7.54
C PRO A 334 20.29 4.70 6.35
N ASN A 335 18.97 4.51 6.26
CA ASN A 335 18.30 3.84 5.15
C ASN A 335 17.55 4.85 4.27
N TYR A 336 17.21 4.45 3.05
CA TYR A 336 16.41 5.30 2.16
C TYR A 336 15.03 5.62 2.74
N PHE A 337 14.38 4.62 3.37
CA PHE A 337 13.12 4.75 4.09
C PHE A 337 13.34 4.64 5.60
N LEU A 338 12.43 5.21 6.40
CA LEU A 338 12.41 5.02 7.85
C LEU A 338 12.17 3.55 8.19
N THR A 339 11.30 2.91 7.40
CA THR A 339 10.92 1.51 7.56
C THR A 339 11.49 0.63 6.46
N TYR A 340 10.78 -0.44 6.07
CA TYR A 340 11.23 -1.35 5.04
C TYR A 340 11.17 -0.71 3.65
N GLY A 341 12.04 -1.13 2.74
CA GLY A 341 12.05 -0.68 1.34
C GLY A 341 11.91 -1.78 0.31
N ASN A 342 11.67 -3.01 0.76
CA ASN A 342 11.54 -4.18 -0.11
C ASN A 342 10.11 -4.40 -0.64
N GLY A 343 9.13 -3.53 -0.38
CA GLY A 343 7.75 -3.74 -0.87
C GLY A 343 7.04 -4.95 -0.25
N LYS A 344 5.84 -5.26 -0.74
CA LYS A 344 5.09 -6.50 -0.43
C LYS A 344 4.86 -7.29 -1.71
N SER A 345 4.45 -8.56 -1.61
CA SER A 345 4.05 -9.32 -2.79
C SER A 345 2.70 -10.02 -2.63
N ALA A 346 2.02 -10.15 -3.77
CA ALA A 346 0.93 -11.09 -3.96
C ALA A 346 1.50 -12.40 -4.49
N ALA A 347 0.95 -13.54 -4.06
CA ALA A 347 1.31 -14.85 -4.60
C ALA A 347 0.06 -15.58 -5.08
N ARG A 348 0.21 -16.36 -6.15
CA ARG A 348 -0.81 -17.33 -6.55
C ARG A 348 -0.95 -18.39 -5.46
N VAL A 349 -2.18 -18.70 -5.10
CA VAL A 349 -2.48 -19.75 -4.14
C VAL A 349 -2.30 -21.09 -4.86
N GLN A 350 -1.24 -21.81 -4.51
CA GLN A 350 -0.86 -23.05 -5.15
C GLN A 350 -0.27 -24.04 -4.14
N GLU A 351 -0.07 -25.27 -4.59
CA GLU A 351 0.57 -26.29 -3.77
C GLU A 351 2.00 -25.88 -3.39
N HIS A 352 2.43 -26.28 -2.19
CA HIS A 352 3.76 -26.01 -1.66
C HIS A 352 4.10 -24.52 -1.44
N LEU A 353 3.15 -23.60 -1.63
CA LEU A 353 3.29 -22.21 -1.21
C LEU A 353 3.64 -22.14 0.27
N ARG A 354 4.56 -21.23 0.62
CA ARG A 354 4.95 -20.93 1.99
C ARG A 354 5.20 -19.42 2.18
N PRO A 355 5.15 -18.92 3.41
CA PRO A 355 5.62 -17.58 3.74
C PRO A 355 7.15 -17.47 3.60
N ASN A 356 7.65 -16.25 3.39
CA ASN A 356 9.07 -15.92 3.43
C ASN A 356 9.27 -14.58 4.15
N GLY A 357 8.79 -14.53 5.39
CA GLY A 357 8.57 -13.30 6.15
C GLY A 357 7.31 -12.55 5.70
N ALA A 358 6.94 -11.51 6.44
CA ALA A 358 5.70 -10.76 6.23
C ALA A 358 5.59 -10.03 4.87
N HIS A 359 6.67 -9.98 4.09
CA HIS A 359 6.77 -9.15 2.87
C HIS A 359 6.88 -9.98 1.59
N ARG A 360 7.11 -11.30 1.70
CA ARG A 360 7.36 -12.19 0.56
C ARG A 360 6.77 -13.57 0.79
N TRP A 361 6.63 -14.31 -0.29
CA TRP A 361 6.27 -15.71 -0.30
C TRP A 361 7.38 -16.53 -0.96
N HIS A 362 7.29 -17.84 -0.85
CA HIS A 362 8.17 -18.77 -1.54
C HIS A 362 7.45 -20.09 -1.81
N ASN A 363 8.10 -21.04 -2.46
CA ASN A 363 7.55 -22.36 -2.68
C ASN A 363 8.57 -23.45 -2.29
N TYR A 364 8.12 -24.53 -1.66
CA TYR A 364 9.00 -25.61 -1.22
C TYR A 364 9.59 -26.44 -2.37
N MET A 365 8.92 -26.49 -3.53
CA MET A 365 9.26 -27.40 -4.62
C MET A 365 9.89 -26.68 -5.82
N LYS A 366 9.82 -25.35 -5.88
CA LYS A 366 10.40 -24.56 -6.98
C LYS A 366 10.78 -23.17 -6.53
N THR A 367 11.72 -22.55 -7.26
CA THR A 367 11.91 -21.11 -7.21
C THR A 367 10.72 -20.44 -7.91
N PRO A 368 9.96 -19.56 -7.22
CA PRO A 368 8.84 -18.89 -7.86
C PRO A 368 9.28 -17.99 -9.01
N ASN A 369 8.48 -17.91 -10.08
CA ASN A 369 8.66 -16.88 -11.10
C ASN A 369 8.06 -15.55 -10.61
N GLU A 370 8.92 -14.56 -10.37
CA GLU A 370 8.54 -13.28 -9.78
C GLU A 370 8.62 -12.15 -10.81
N ILE A 371 7.61 -11.28 -10.84
CA ILE A 371 7.67 -10.00 -11.55
C ILE A 371 7.52 -8.84 -10.56
N LYS A 372 8.12 -7.70 -10.88
CA LYS A 372 7.94 -6.44 -10.15
C LYS A 372 7.04 -5.53 -10.97
N LEU A 373 6.09 -4.88 -10.32
CA LEU A 373 5.24 -3.89 -10.98
C LEU A 373 5.98 -2.56 -11.07
N GLU A 374 5.79 -1.85 -12.19
CA GLU A 374 6.47 -0.58 -12.48
C GLU A 374 5.73 0.65 -11.96
N GLU A 375 4.41 0.54 -11.76
CA GLU A 375 3.55 1.65 -11.35
C GLU A 375 2.82 1.37 -10.04
N ALA A 376 2.21 0.19 -9.92
CA ALA A 376 1.46 -0.18 -8.72
C ALA A 376 2.39 -0.39 -7.51
N ALA A 377 1.93 0.05 -6.35
CA ALA A 377 2.76 0.16 -5.16
C ALA A 377 2.00 -0.19 -3.87
N ILE A 378 2.72 -0.36 -2.76
CA ILE A 378 2.16 -0.32 -1.41
C ILE A 378 2.37 1.07 -0.83
N LEU A 379 1.31 1.71 -0.38
CA LEU A 379 1.38 2.95 0.38
C LEU A 379 1.48 2.60 1.85
N HIS A 380 2.63 2.87 2.44
CA HIS A 380 2.89 2.56 3.85
C HIS A 380 2.74 3.83 4.69
N TYR A 381 1.69 3.86 5.52
CA TYR A 381 1.33 4.98 6.40
C TYR A 381 2.06 4.89 7.74
N THR A 382 3.38 4.82 7.67
CA THR A 382 4.23 4.63 8.83
C THR A 382 4.52 5.94 9.55
N TYR A 383 4.53 5.90 10.89
CA TYR A 383 4.82 7.05 11.76
C TYR A 383 4.01 8.31 11.40
N THR A 384 2.74 8.13 11.03
CA THR A 384 1.88 9.25 10.61
C THR A 384 1.34 10.06 11.77
N LYS A 385 1.38 9.52 12.99
CA LYS A 385 0.97 10.21 14.22
C LYS A 385 2.09 10.22 15.24
N PHE A 386 2.15 11.28 16.03
CA PHE A 386 3.06 11.36 17.17
C PHE A 386 2.89 10.18 18.15
N SER A 387 1.64 9.72 18.35
CA SER A 387 1.32 8.56 19.18
C SER A 387 1.91 7.25 18.67
N ASP A 388 2.36 7.18 17.42
CA ASP A 388 2.95 5.95 16.87
C ASP A 388 4.29 5.63 17.56
N LEU A 389 5.03 6.65 18.02
CA LEU A 389 6.24 6.48 18.81
C LEU A 389 5.96 5.76 20.13
N THR A 390 4.97 6.24 20.90
CA THR A 390 4.63 5.68 22.21
C THR A 390 3.92 4.33 22.08
N SER A 391 3.07 4.14 21.06
CA SER A 391 2.39 2.87 20.84
C SER A 391 3.37 1.70 20.62
N ARG A 392 4.53 1.95 20.01
CA ARG A 392 5.57 0.94 19.79
C ARG A 392 6.29 0.63 21.09
N ARG A 393 6.59 1.65 21.91
CA ARG A 393 7.16 1.47 23.24
C ARG A 393 6.26 0.60 24.11
N ASP A 394 4.97 0.91 24.19
CA ASP A 394 4.04 0.26 25.12
C ASP A 394 3.82 -1.24 24.83
N ARG A 395 4.18 -1.69 23.62
CA ARG A 395 4.09 -3.10 23.19
C ARG A 395 5.39 -3.88 23.38
N CYS A 396 6.46 -3.24 23.87
CA CYS A 396 7.80 -3.82 23.89
C CYS A 396 8.49 -3.64 25.25
N GLY A 397 8.75 -4.74 25.95
CA GLY A 397 9.45 -4.77 27.24
C GLY A 397 10.98 -4.69 27.14
N CYS A 398 11.52 -4.08 26.09
CA CYS A 398 12.97 -4.01 25.88
C CYS A 398 13.61 -2.92 26.76
N LYS A 399 14.86 -3.11 27.17
CA LYS A 399 15.62 -2.05 27.83
C LYS A 399 16.02 -0.98 26.79
N PRO A 400 15.87 0.32 27.08
CA PRO A 400 16.14 1.38 26.12
C PRO A 400 17.63 1.75 26.03
N THR A 401 18.50 0.75 25.85
CA THR A 401 19.94 0.92 25.63
C THR A 401 20.29 0.60 24.18
N LYS A 402 21.37 1.18 23.62
CA LYS A 402 21.77 0.96 22.22
C LYS A 402 22.06 -0.51 21.92
N GLU A 403 22.50 -1.27 22.92
CA GLU A 403 22.85 -2.68 22.81
C GLU A 403 21.61 -3.58 22.90
N ASP A 404 20.71 -3.31 23.87
CA ASP A 404 19.54 -4.16 24.10
C ASP A 404 18.52 -4.03 22.97
N VAL A 405 18.29 -2.82 22.45
CA VAL A 405 17.32 -2.59 21.37
C VAL A 405 17.67 -3.32 20.07
N LYS A 406 18.96 -3.65 19.84
CA LYS A 406 19.38 -4.46 18.68
C LYS A 406 18.82 -5.88 18.73
N ARG A 407 18.49 -6.39 19.92
CA ARG A 407 17.85 -7.71 20.10
C ARG A 407 16.32 -7.66 19.93
N CYS A 408 15.75 -6.45 19.93
CA CYS A 408 14.31 -6.21 19.94
C CYS A 408 13.78 -5.67 18.60
N PHE A 409 14.61 -4.91 17.87
CA PHE A 409 14.22 -4.23 16.64
C PHE A 409 15.19 -4.50 15.49
N ILE A 410 14.61 -4.82 14.32
CA ILE A 410 15.35 -5.11 13.10
C ILE A 410 15.91 -3.82 12.49
N LEU A 411 15.10 -2.75 12.46
CA LEU A 411 15.44 -1.49 11.81
C LEU A 411 16.06 -0.49 12.79
N GLU A 412 17.03 0.28 12.30
CA GLU A 412 17.72 1.29 13.12
C GLU A 412 16.77 2.41 13.56
N PHE A 413 15.88 2.86 12.68
CA PHE A 413 14.90 3.89 13.02
C PHE A 413 13.98 3.45 14.17
N ASP A 414 13.51 2.19 14.15
CA ASP A 414 12.67 1.64 15.22
C ASP A 414 13.40 1.62 16.57
N ARG A 415 14.71 1.37 16.57
CA ARG A 415 15.56 1.43 17.78
C ARG A 415 15.62 2.85 18.34
N LEU A 416 15.88 3.83 17.48
CA LEU A 416 15.95 5.24 17.87
C LEU A 416 14.58 5.74 18.37
N ALA A 417 13.51 5.40 17.65
CA ALA A 417 12.14 5.71 18.02
C ALA A 417 11.76 5.10 19.38
N PHE A 418 12.18 3.86 19.66
CA PHE A 418 11.93 3.23 20.96
C PHE A 418 12.71 3.91 22.08
N ILE A 419 13.99 4.24 21.86
CA ILE A 419 14.82 4.91 22.87
C ILE A 419 14.23 6.28 23.22
N ILE A 420 13.98 7.14 22.21
CA ILE A 420 13.45 8.49 22.46
C ILE A 420 12.09 8.43 23.19
N ALA A 421 11.21 7.49 22.80
CA ALA A 421 9.92 7.33 23.46
C ALA A 421 10.01 6.82 24.91
N SER A 422 11.12 6.17 25.27
CA SER A 422 11.34 5.55 26.59
C SER A 422 12.13 6.44 27.55
N THR A 423 13.02 7.29 27.04
CA THR A 423 13.99 8.02 27.88
C THR A 423 13.80 9.53 27.88
N ALA A 424 13.15 10.10 26.86
CA ALA A 424 13.05 11.55 26.71
C ALA A 424 11.75 12.10 27.29
N THR A 425 11.75 13.40 27.58
CA THR A 425 10.53 14.15 27.88
C THR A 425 9.62 14.26 26.65
N GLU A 426 8.35 14.61 26.86
CA GLU A 426 7.42 14.79 25.74
C GLU A 426 7.89 15.89 24.77
N GLU A 427 8.46 16.98 25.26
CA GLU A 427 8.99 18.07 24.44
C GLU A 427 10.16 17.62 23.57
N GLU A 428 11.14 16.92 24.16
CA GLU A 428 12.26 16.34 23.43
C GLU A 428 11.80 15.33 22.38
N MET A 429 10.83 14.48 22.73
CA MET A 429 10.24 13.52 21.79
C MET A 429 9.53 14.22 20.63
N ARG A 430 8.81 15.32 20.88
CA ARG A 430 8.17 16.15 19.83
C ARG A 430 9.19 16.78 18.91
N ASN A 431 10.27 17.33 19.47
CA ASN A 431 11.36 17.90 18.68
C ASN A 431 12.03 16.83 17.80
N TRP A 432 12.31 15.65 18.37
CA TRP A 432 12.85 14.53 17.62
C TRP A 432 11.92 14.10 16.47
N PHE A 433 10.62 13.97 16.73
CA PHE A 433 9.62 13.61 15.72
C PHE A 433 9.57 14.64 14.58
N ARG A 434 9.63 15.94 14.90
CA ARG A 434 9.66 17.01 13.90
C ARG A 434 10.89 16.95 13.01
N GLU A 435 12.04 16.65 13.61
CA GLU A 435 13.31 16.57 12.88
C GLU A 435 13.40 15.34 11.98
N HIS A 436 12.95 14.18 12.47
CA HIS A 436 13.20 12.88 11.83
C HIS A 436 12.04 12.36 10.99
N VAL A 437 10.80 12.80 11.26
CA VAL A 437 9.58 12.29 10.59
C VAL A 437 8.91 13.37 9.75
N LEU A 438 8.72 14.59 10.27
CA LEU A 438 7.99 15.64 9.57
C LEU A 438 8.77 16.21 8.39
N TRP A 439 8.15 16.31 7.24
CA TRP A 439 8.65 16.95 6.03
C TRP A 439 8.26 18.43 6.01
N ASN A 440 8.87 19.22 6.89
CA ASN A 440 8.56 20.65 7.08
C ASN A 440 9.33 21.60 6.15
N ASP A 441 10.42 21.15 5.52
CA ASP A 441 11.18 21.94 4.54
C ASP A 441 10.47 21.96 3.18
N LYS A 442 9.77 23.07 2.91
CA LYS A 442 8.99 23.25 1.69
C LYS A 442 9.86 23.26 0.42
N ASP A 443 11.08 23.80 0.49
CA ASP A 443 11.94 23.92 -0.68
C ASP A 443 12.49 22.55 -1.09
N THR A 444 12.93 21.75 -0.11
CA THR A 444 13.32 20.36 -0.34
C THR A 444 12.13 19.53 -0.85
N ASN A 445 10.95 19.68 -0.25
CA ASN A 445 9.74 18.97 -0.70
C ASN A 445 9.40 19.33 -2.16
N LEU A 446 9.42 20.62 -2.52
CA LEU A 446 9.16 21.08 -3.88
C LEU A 446 10.20 20.56 -4.88
N LYS A 447 11.48 20.52 -4.49
CA LYS A 447 12.56 19.93 -5.30
C LYS A 447 12.27 18.45 -5.58
N LEU A 448 11.96 17.67 -4.55
CA LEU A 448 11.71 16.23 -4.67
C LEU A 448 10.42 15.94 -5.45
N LEU A 449 9.37 16.74 -5.28
CA LEU A 449 8.14 16.67 -6.08
C LEU A 449 8.40 16.93 -7.55
N ARG A 450 9.12 18.03 -7.89
CA ARG A 450 9.46 18.39 -9.28
C ARG A 450 10.30 17.32 -9.98
N LYS A 451 11.11 16.59 -9.20
CA LYS A 451 11.95 15.50 -9.71
C LYS A 451 11.27 14.12 -9.65
N GLY A 452 10.03 14.04 -9.16
CA GLY A 452 9.24 12.81 -9.10
C GLY A 452 9.66 11.82 -8.02
N ALA A 453 10.57 12.18 -7.11
CA ALA A 453 10.98 11.34 -5.97
C ALA A 453 9.90 11.24 -4.89
N ILE A 454 9.02 12.25 -4.83
CA ILE A 454 7.83 12.28 -4.00
C ILE A 454 6.61 12.45 -4.91
N ILE A 455 5.50 11.80 -4.56
CA ILE A 455 4.20 12.02 -5.20
C ILE A 455 3.19 12.60 -4.21
N ARG A 456 2.22 13.34 -4.76
CA ARG A 456 0.94 13.68 -4.14
C ARG A 456 -0.14 13.05 -5.01
N GLY A 457 -1.10 12.30 -4.48
CA GLY A 457 -2.03 11.68 -5.45
C GLY A 457 -3.19 10.79 -5.03
N LEU A 458 -3.48 10.56 -3.74
CA LEU A 458 -4.59 9.65 -3.41
C LEU A 458 -5.97 10.30 -3.34
N LYS A 459 -6.04 11.63 -3.18
CA LYS A 459 -7.34 12.33 -3.10
C LYS A 459 -8.10 12.37 -4.42
N GLU A 460 -7.43 12.21 -5.55
CA GLU A 460 -8.01 12.41 -6.88
C GLU A 460 -8.72 11.16 -7.44
N SER A 461 -8.50 9.97 -6.87
CA SER A 461 -9.08 8.73 -7.41
C SER A 461 -10.54 8.48 -7.04
N GLY A 462 -11.13 9.25 -6.11
CA GLY A 462 -12.53 9.08 -5.64
C GLY A 462 -12.81 7.78 -4.86
N VAL A 463 -11.93 6.78 -4.96
CA VAL A 463 -12.00 5.47 -4.28
C VAL A 463 -11.95 5.63 -2.76
N PHE A 464 -11.08 6.51 -2.27
CA PHE A 464 -10.99 6.80 -0.83
C PHE A 464 -12.26 7.41 -0.26
N THR A 465 -12.87 8.36 -0.98
CA THR A 465 -14.15 8.98 -0.56
C THR A 465 -15.24 7.91 -0.44
N THR A 466 -15.28 6.97 -1.39
CA THR A 466 -16.24 5.86 -1.39
C THR A 466 -16.00 4.90 -0.22
N ALA A 467 -14.75 4.48 -0.01
CA ALA A 467 -14.37 3.57 1.09
C ALA A 467 -14.67 4.18 2.47
N VAL A 468 -14.32 5.46 2.67
CA VAL A 468 -14.57 6.18 3.93
C VAL A 468 -16.06 6.37 4.17
N THR A 469 -16.84 6.66 3.14
CA THR A 469 -18.30 6.80 3.25
C THR A 469 -18.95 5.49 3.67
N SER A 470 -18.57 4.38 3.02
CA SER A 470 -19.05 3.03 3.37
C SER A 470 -18.68 2.62 4.79
N ALA A 471 -17.43 2.88 5.21
CA ALA A 471 -16.96 2.60 6.56
C ALA A 471 -17.77 3.37 7.62
N LYS A 472 -18.02 4.67 7.39
CA LYS A 472 -18.82 5.52 8.29
C LYS A 472 -20.29 5.08 8.33
N ALA A 473 -20.87 4.67 7.21
CA ALA A 473 -22.25 4.17 7.15
C ALA A 473 -22.42 2.87 7.97
N HIS A 474 -21.49 1.92 7.82
CA HIS A 474 -21.55 0.63 8.52
C HIS A 474 -21.33 0.77 10.04
N ALA A 475 -20.47 1.70 10.47
CA ALA A 475 -20.30 2.03 11.88
C ALA A 475 -21.56 2.66 12.50
N LYS A 476 -22.24 3.55 11.76
CA LYS A 476 -23.49 4.20 12.22
C LYS A 476 -24.67 3.24 12.31
N PHE A 477 -24.84 2.34 11.34
CA PHE A 477 -25.96 1.39 11.32
C PHE A 477 -25.99 0.45 12.54
N LYS A 478 -24.83 0.09 13.09
CA LYS A 478 -24.76 -0.70 14.33
C LYS A 478 -24.93 0.14 15.60
N SER A 479 -24.45 1.40 15.64
CA SER A 479 -24.68 2.29 16.78
C SER A 479 -26.18 2.56 17.02
N SER A 480 -26.97 2.70 15.96
CA SER A 480 -28.42 2.86 16.08
C SER A 480 -29.15 1.59 16.53
N ASN A 481 -28.62 0.40 16.22
CA ASN A 481 -29.19 -0.87 16.67
C ASN A 481 -28.88 -1.21 18.13
N THR A 482 -27.82 -0.61 18.71
CA THR A 482 -27.56 -0.70 20.15
C THR A 482 -28.43 0.26 20.97
N ASP A 483 -28.85 1.39 20.41
CA ASP A 483 -29.72 2.37 21.10
C ASP A 483 -31.22 1.99 21.09
N LEU A 484 -31.65 1.10 20.20
CA LEU A 484 -33.04 0.62 20.11
C LEU A 484 -33.38 -0.51 21.10
N LYS A 485 -32.41 -1.02 21.88
CA LYS A 485 -32.65 -2.05 22.92
C LYS A 485 -32.86 -1.51 24.33
N ASN A 486 -32.80 -0.19 24.55
CA ASN A 486 -32.88 0.42 25.89
C ASN A 486 -34.06 1.37 26.11
N LYS A 487 -35.17 1.22 25.37
CA LYS A 487 -36.42 1.96 25.64
C LYS A 487 -37.66 1.10 25.48
N GLU A 488 -38.00 0.39 26.55
CA GLU A 488 -39.33 -0.11 26.96
C GLU A 488 -39.10 -0.78 28.34
N SER A 489 -39.80 -0.55 29.44
CA SER A 489 -40.97 0.27 29.77
C SER A 489 -41.08 0.29 31.32
N ILE A 490 -41.52 1.41 31.87
CA ILE A 490 -41.85 1.60 33.30
C ILE A 490 -43.11 0.79 33.65
N HIS A 491 -43.09 0.10 34.80
CA HIS A 491 -44.19 -0.68 35.41
C HIS A 491 -45.48 0.13 35.66
N PRO A 492 -46.63 -0.56 35.79
CA PRO A 492 -47.19 -0.73 37.14
C PRO A 492 -47.79 -2.14 37.44
N ASN A 493 -47.87 -2.42 38.75
CA ASN A 493 -48.39 -3.63 39.43
C ASN A 493 -49.85 -3.99 39.10
N ILE A 494 -50.23 -5.29 39.24
CA ILE A 494 -51.31 -5.82 40.14
C ILE A 494 -51.60 -7.33 39.88
N THR A 495 -51.47 -8.12 40.96
CA THR A 495 -52.14 -9.36 41.43
C THR A 495 -52.42 -10.61 40.55
N GLN A 496 -51.89 -11.74 41.05
CA GLN A 496 -52.53 -13.05 41.35
C GLN A 496 -53.17 -13.91 40.24
N GLY A 497 -52.75 -15.19 40.17
CA GLY A 497 -53.60 -16.28 39.65
C GLY A 497 -52.92 -17.40 38.85
N ASP A 498 -52.38 -18.38 39.58
CA ASP A 498 -52.39 -19.84 39.34
C ASP A 498 -51.79 -20.57 38.10
N HIS A 499 -50.92 -21.52 38.48
CA HIS A 499 -50.78 -22.93 38.05
C HIS A 499 -49.97 -23.33 36.77
N LEU A 500 -48.74 -23.80 37.07
CA LEU A 500 -48.19 -25.15 36.80
C LEU A 500 -48.07 -25.69 35.35
N GLN A 501 -46.83 -25.88 34.85
CA GLN A 501 -46.07 -27.15 34.90
C GLN A 501 -44.72 -27.09 34.13
N ALA A 502 -43.76 -27.89 34.62
CA ALA A 502 -42.56 -28.44 33.94
C ALA A 502 -41.35 -27.47 33.71
N THR A 503 -40.10 -27.72 34.10
CA THR A 503 -39.37 -28.87 34.67
C THR A 503 -38.07 -28.36 35.34
N VAL A 504 -37.75 -28.92 36.50
CA VAL A 504 -36.55 -28.65 37.32
C VAL A 504 -35.33 -29.43 36.81
N ARG A 505 -34.16 -28.77 36.72
CA ARG A 505 -32.80 -29.21 37.15
C ARG A 505 -31.75 -28.38 36.41
N LYS A 506 -30.67 -27.88 37.00
CA LYS A 506 -30.14 -27.84 38.36
C LYS A 506 -29.00 -26.82 38.27
N ILE A 507 -28.99 -25.84 39.17
CA ILE A 507 -27.86 -24.92 39.37
C ILE A 507 -26.64 -25.77 39.78
N LEU A 508 -25.51 -25.56 39.12
CA LEU A 508 -24.20 -25.94 39.64
C LEU A 508 -23.31 -24.70 39.61
N GLU A 509 -22.91 -24.30 40.81
CA GLU A 509 -21.83 -23.35 41.10
C GLU A 509 -20.59 -23.70 40.26
N MET A 510 -20.03 -22.71 39.58
CA MET A 510 -18.69 -22.82 39.02
C MET A 510 -17.74 -21.99 39.86
N VAL A 511 -16.87 -22.76 40.51
CA VAL A 511 -15.74 -22.40 41.36
C VAL A 511 -14.78 -21.48 40.62
N ASP A 512 -14.33 -20.44 41.33
CA ASP A 512 -13.15 -19.63 41.01
C ASP A 512 -11.94 -20.56 40.80
N ALA A 513 -11.53 -20.74 39.55
CA ALA A 513 -10.26 -21.36 39.19
C ALA A 513 -9.43 -20.33 38.44
N GLN A 514 -8.72 -19.52 39.21
CA GLN A 514 -7.66 -18.64 38.75
C GLN A 514 -6.46 -19.51 38.39
N GLU A 515 -6.36 -19.97 37.13
CA GLU A 515 -5.18 -20.72 36.67
C GLU A 515 -4.00 -19.76 36.44
N GLU A 516 -2.97 -19.94 37.27
CA GLU A 516 -1.68 -19.28 37.22
C GLU A 516 -0.97 -19.47 35.88
N ALA A 517 -0.32 -18.39 35.41
CA ALA A 517 0.54 -18.40 34.23
C ALA A 517 1.72 -19.36 34.42
N MET A 518 1.82 -20.38 33.57
CA MET A 518 2.98 -21.28 33.55
C MET A 518 4.20 -20.61 32.87
N PRO A 519 5.38 -20.59 33.51
CA PRO A 519 6.61 -20.13 32.89
C PRO A 519 7.09 -21.10 31.79
N PRO A 520 7.88 -20.62 30.82
CA PRO A 520 8.33 -21.42 29.67
C PRO A 520 9.21 -22.60 30.11
N MET A 521 9.00 -23.76 29.46
CA MET A 521 9.80 -24.97 29.66
C MET A 521 11.17 -24.87 28.98
N SER A 522 12.12 -25.61 29.53
CA SER A 522 13.52 -25.71 29.10
C SER A 522 13.70 -26.34 27.70
N PRO A 523 14.85 -26.12 27.04
CA PRO A 523 15.07 -26.47 25.64
C PRO A 523 15.01 -27.98 25.33
N PRO A 524 14.71 -28.37 24.08
CA PRO A 524 15.06 -29.70 23.57
C PRO A 524 16.58 -29.85 23.53
N GLY A 525 17.10 -30.95 24.07
CA GLY A 525 18.53 -31.24 24.12
C GLY A 525 19.13 -31.39 22.72
N PHE A 526 20.17 -30.62 22.43
CA PHE A 526 21.06 -30.90 21.30
C PHE A 526 21.88 -32.15 21.61
N LEU A 527 21.64 -33.24 20.88
CA LEU A 527 22.63 -34.32 20.77
C LEU A 527 23.81 -33.78 19.95
N HIS A 528 24.87 -33.41 20.67
CA HIS A 528 26.14 -32.98 20.10
C HIS A 528 26.82 -34.20 19.47
N GLN A 529 26.78 -34.31 18.13
CA GLN A 529 27.78 -35.09 17.40
C GLN A 529 28.72 -34.09 16.72
N THR A 530 29.84 -33.89 17.39
CA THR A 530 31.00 -33.16 16.94
C THR A 530 31.62 -33.90 15.76
N VAL A 531 31.65 -33.27 14.59
CA VAL A 531 32.62 -33.61 13.54
C VAL A 531 33.23 -32.29 13.08
N GLU A 532 34.42 -32.01 13.59
CA GLU A 532 35.36 -31.08 12.99
C GLU A 532 35.68 -31.54 11.57
N THR A 533 35.60 -30.63 10.60
CA THR A 533 36.64 -30.57 9.57
C THR A 533 36.71 -29.18 8.95
N ALA A 534 37.92 -28.65 8.94
CA ALA A 534 38.35 -27.39 8.38
C ALA A 534 38.30 -27.39 6.84
N LEU A 535 38.15 -26.21 6.23
CA LEU A 535 39.19 -25.52 5.45
C LEU A 535 38.59 -24.42 4.56
N SER A 536 39.21 -23.24 4.69
CA SER A 536 39.39 -22.16 3.70
C SER A 536 38.18 -21.33 3.24
#